data_AF-A0A1F7S1D5-F1
#
_entry.id   AF-A0A1F7S1D5-F1
#
_cell.length_a   1.000
_cell.length_b   1.000
_cell.length_c   1.000
_cell.angle_alpha   90.00
_cell.angle_beta   90.00
_cell.angle_gamma   90.00
#
_symmetry.space_group_name_H-M   'P 1'
#
loop_
_entity.id
_entity.type
_entity.pdbx_description
1 polymer ?
#
loop_
_entity_poly.entity_id
_entity_poly.type
_entity_poly.pdbx_seq_one_letter_code
_entity_poly.pdbx_strand_id
1 'polypeptide(L)' 'MSDQHKEIAFESAIEKYMLDRGGFISVDKDNFDPERCIDPKTLHSFIQETQSTEWEYLKNIQKEKAEQISAGL' A
#
# COMPACT_ATOMS: atom_id res chain seq x y z
N MET A 1 -0.05 24.87 26.30
CA MET A 1 0.05 23.45 25.92
C MET A 1 -0.95 23.23 24.80
N SER A 2 -0.51 23.36 23.55
CA SER A 2 -1.37 23.23 22.37
C SER A 2 -1.82 21.77 22.21
N ASP A 3 -3.07 21.56 21.81
CA ASP A 3 -3.68 20.24 21.67
C ASP A 3 -2.96 19.33 20.64
N GLN A 4 -2.11 19.91 19.78
CA GLN A 4 -1.21 19.19 18.87
C GLN A 4 -0.30 18.18 19.59
N HIS A 5 0.18 18.47 20.80
CA HIS A 5 1.00 17.51 21.55
C HIS A 5 0.18 16.33 22.10
N LYS A 6 -1.15 16.50 22.26
CA LYS A 6 -2.04 15.43 22.70
C LYS A 6 -2.44 14.53 21.54
N GLU A 7 -2.80 15.09 20.39
CA GLU A 7 -3.19 14.31 19.21
C GLU A 7 -2.03 13.46 18.69
N ILE A 8 -0.82 14.02 18.55
CA ILE A 8 0.35 13.24 18.12
C ILE A 8 0.63 12.08 19.08
N ALA A 9 0.54 12.32 20.39
CA ALA A 9 0.76 11.28 21.39
C ALA A 9 -0.33 10.21 21.36
N PHE A 10 -1.58 10.61 21.10
CA PHE A 10 -2.72 9.72 21.00
C PHE A 10 -2.66 8.85 19.74
N GLU A 11 -2.41 9.46 18.57
CA GLU A 11 -2.20 8.76 17.30
C GLU A 11 -1.03 7.76 17.40
N SER A 12 0.08 8.17 18.03
CA SER A 12 1.24 7.29 18.25
C SER A 12 0.89 6.08 19.14
N ALA A 13 0.05 6.27 20.17
CA ALA A 13 -0.40 5.18 21.02
C ALA A 13 -1.32 4.21 20.28
N ILE A 14 -2.21 4.72 19.42
CA ILE A 14 -3.07 3.90 18.55
C ILE A 14 -2.21 3.10 17.57
N GLU A 15 -1.30 3.75 16.85
CA GLU A 15 -0.41 3.10 15.88
C GLU A 15 0.38 1.97 16.55
N LYS A 16 1.00 2.26 17.70
CA LYS A 16 1.72 1.26 18.48
C LYS A 16 0.84 0.06 18.84
N TYR A 17 -0.37 0.29 19.32
CA TYR A 17 -1.28 -0.81 19.67
C TYR A 17 -1.68 -1.63 18.43
N MET A 18 -1.96 -0.98 17.30
CA MET A 18 -2.34 -1.67 16.07
C MET A 18 -1.21 -2.56 15.54
N LEU A 19 0.04 -2.08 15.61
CA LEU A 19 1.21 -2.86 15.23
C LEU A 19 1.51 -4.00 16.21
N ASP A 20 1.45 -3.73 17.53
CA ASP A 20 1.83 -4.71 18.55
C ASP A 20 0.74 -5.77 18.83
N ARG A 21 -0.54 -5.41 18.67
CA ARG A 21 -1.70 -6.20 19.10
C ARG A 21 -2.78 -6.35 18.04
N GLY A 22 -2.93 -5.38 17.14
CA GLY A 22 -3.99 -5.36 16.14
C GLY A 22 -3.72 -6.22 14.90
N GLY A 23 -2.51 -6.79 14.77
CA GLY A 23 -2.12 -7.56 13.60
C GLY A 23 -1.84 -6.71 12.36
N PHE A 24 -1.71 -5.39 12.53
CA PHE A 24 -1.33 -4.48 11.46
C PHE A 24 0.17 -4.55 11.21
N ILE A 25 0.56 -4.30 9.97
CA ILE A 25 1.95 -4.14 9.57
C ILE A 25 2.21 -2.67 9.23
N SER A 26 3.40 -2.20 9.58
CA SER A 26 3.84 -0.86 9.15
C SER A 26 4.21 -0.94 7.68
N VAL A 27 3.59 -0.09 6.86
CA VAL A 27 3.93 0.08 5.45
C VAL A 27 4.61 1.43 5.25
N ASP A 28 5.43 1.50 4.21
CA ASP A 28 6.12 2.73 3.83
C ASP A 28 5.12 3.70 3.16
N LYS A 29 4.94 4.85 3.80
CA LYS A 29 3.96 5.87 3.40
C LYS A 29 4.27 6.47 2.04
N ASP A 30 5.53 6.43 1.59
CA ASP A 30 5.93 6.96 0.29
C ASP A 30 5.42 6.11 -0.88
N ASN A 31 4.97 4.87 -0.60
CA ASN A 31 4.35 4.00 -1.61
C ASN A 31 2.85 4.20 -1.75
N PHE A 32 2.22 4.98 -0.87
CA PHE A 32 0.79 5.22 -0.94
C PHE A 32 0.48 6.27 -2.00
N ASP A 33 -0.33 5.91 -2.99
CA ASP A 33 -0.86 6.82 -4.00
C ASP A 33 -2.10 7.54 -3.44
N PRO A 34 -2.03 8.86 -3.14
CA PRO A 34 -3.15 9.59 -2.55
C PRO A 34 -4.31 9.84 -3.52
N GLU A 35 -4.05 9.89 -4.83
CA GLU A 35 -5.09 10.12 -5.83
C GLU A 35 -6.01 8.90 -5.93
N ARG A 36 -5.42 7.70 -5.81
CA ARG A 36 -6.14 6.41 -5.91
C ARG A 36 -6.46 5.78 -4.58
N CYS A 37 -5.94 6.34 -3.49
CA CYS A 37 -6.08 5.82 -2.13
C CYS A 37 -5.63 4.35 -2.01
N ILE A 38 -4.53 3.98 -2.67
CA ILE A 38 -4.03 2.60 -2.70
C ILE A 38 -2.50 2.57 -2.66
N ASP A 39 -1.93 1.52 -2.07
CA ASP A 39 -0.50 1.20 -2.23
C ASP A 39 -0.34 0.30 -3.48
N PRO A 40 0.24 0.81 -4.58
CA PRO A 40 0.35 0.03 -5.82
C PRO A 40 1.24 -1.20 -5.67
N LYS A 41 2.24 -1.18 -4.77
CA LYS A 41 3.10 -2.36 -4.54
C LYS A 41 2.28 -3.48 -3.90
N THR A 42 1.50 -3.16 -2.87
CA THR A 42 0.63 -4.12 -2.21
C THR A 42 -0.42 -4.67 -3.18
N LEU A 43 -1.00 -3.80 -4.02
CA LEU A 43 -1.95 -4.22 -5.04
C LEU A 43 -1.30 -5.17 -6.07
N HIS A 44 -0.10 -4.86 -6.56
CA HIS A 44 0.60 -5.74 -7.50
C HIS A 44 0.90 -7.10 -6.92
N SER A 45 1.47 -7.15 -5.71
CA SER A 45 1.75 -8.41 -5.03
C SER A 45 0.48 -9.23 -4.86
N PHE A 46 -0.62 -8.58 -4.44
CA PHE A 46 -1.91 -9.25 -4.31
C PHE A 46 -2.43 -9.84 -5.63
N ILE A 47 -2.38 -9.07 -6.73
CA ILE A 47 -2.81 -9.55 -8.05
C ILE A 47 -1.92 -10.71 -8.53
N GLN A 48 -0.60 -10.60 -8.33
CA GLN A 48 0.35 -11.66 -8.69
C GLN A 48 0.09 -12.96 -7.95
N GLU A 49 -0.21 -12.88 -6.65
CA GLU A 49 -0.49 -14.04 -5.80
C GLU A 49 -1.84 -14.68 -6.12
N THR A 50 -2.86 -13.85 -6.40
CA THR A 50 -4.24 -14.34 -6.57
C THR A 50 -4.61 -14.70 -8.00
N GLN A 51 -3.98 -14.06 -8.99
CA GLN A 51 -4.33 -14.13 -10.42
C GLN A 51 -3.08 -14.27 -11.29
N SER A 52 -2.23 -15.25 -10.95
CA SER A 52 -0.92 -15.44 -11.61
C SER A 52 -1.04 -15.75 -13.11
N THR A 53 -2.06 -16.50 -13.54
CA THR A 53 -2.26 -16.85 -14.96
C THR A 53 -2.58 -15.61 -15.80
N GLU A 54 -3.51 -14.79 -15.33
CA GLU A 54 -3.92 -13.53 -15.95
C GLU A 54 -2.76 -12.52 -15.92
N TRP A 55 -2.00 -12.49 -14.84
CA TRP A 55 -0.83 -11.65 -14.71
C TRP A 55 0.26 -12.00 -15.74
N GLU A 56 0.56 -13.28 -15.94
CA GLU A 56 1.50 -13.72 -16.98
C GLU A 56 0.99 -13.40 -18.39
N TYR A 57 -0.31 -13.54 -18.65
CA TYR A 57 -0.92 -13.11 -19.91
C TYR A 57 -0.74 -11.61 -20.17
N LEU A 58 -0.98 -10.77 -19.14
CA LEU A 58 -0.80 -9.33 -19.24
C LEU A 58 0.67 -8.94 -19.49
N LYS A 59 1.63 -9.57 -18.80
CA LYS A 59 3.07 -9.36 -19.06
C LYS A 59 3.43 -9.68 -20.51
N ASN A 60 2.92 -10.79 -21.04
CA ASN A 60 3.23 -11.25 -22.39
C ASN A 60 2.67 -10.32 -23.47
N ILE A 61 1.52 -9.68 -23.23
CA ILE A 61 0.93 -8.70 -24.14
C ILE A 61 1.66 -7.35 -24.08
N GLN A 62 1.99 -6.89 -22.87
CA GLN A 62 2.50 -5.53 -22.65
C GLN A 62 4.03 -5.41 -22.68
N LYS A 63 4.77 -6.53 -22.75
CA LYS A 63 6.25 -6.56 -22.61
C LYS A 63 6.69 -5.70 -21.41
N GLU A 64 7.65 -4.78 -21.57
CA GLU A 64 8.20 -3.94 -20.49
C GLU A 64 7.25 -2.89 -19.88
N LYS A 65 6.00 -2.73 -20.38
CA LYS A 65 5.08 -1.68 -19.90
C LYS A 65 4.12 -2.09 -18.80
N ALA A 66 4.15 -3.35 -18.34
CA ALA A 66 3.26 -3.82 -17.28
C ALA A 66 3.43 -3.03 -15.96
N GLU A 67 4.66 -2.62 -15.64
CA GLU A 67 4.96 -1.80 -14.45
C GLU A 67 4.59 -0.31 -14.64
N GLN A 68 4.46 0.16 -15.88
CA GLN A 68 4.20 1.56 -16.19
C GLN A 68 2.71 1.92 -16.17
N ILE A 69 1.82 0.96 -16.39
CA ILE A 69 0.37 1.22 -16.48
C ILE A 69 -0.28 1.38 -15.10
N SER A 70 0.29 0.77 -14.06
CA SER A 70 -0.18 0.99 -12.68
C SER A 70 0.26 2.30 -12.06
N ALA A 71 1.17 3.04 -12.69
CA ALA A 71 1.42 4.44 -12.36
C ALA A 71 0.38 5.39 -13.01
N GLY A 72 -0.54 4.90 -13.85
CA GLY A 72 -1.48 5.73 -14.64
C GLY A 72 -3.00 5.46 -14.47
N LEU A 73 -3.43 4.58 -13.56
CA LEU A 73 -4.84 4.28 -13.24
C LEU A 73 -5.24 4.46 -11.78
#